data_AF-A0AAE0A2A7-F1
#
_entry.id   AF-A0AAE0A2A7-F1
#
_cell.length_a   1.000
_cell.length_b   1.000
_cell.length_c   1.000
_cell.angle_alpha   90.00
_cell.angle_beta   90.00
_cell.angle_gamma   90.00
#
_symmetry.space_group_name_H-M   'P 1'
#
loop_
_entity.id
_entity.type
_entity.pdbx_description
1 polymer ?
#
loop_
_entity_poly.entity_id
_entity_poly.type
_entity_poly.pdbx_seq_one_letter_code
_entity_poly.pdbx_strand_id
1 'polypeptide(L)'
;MLDSIVTPFSRPEEDRVEEEPEMPDIAENVGYTATFVNLYNAGKNEEDPLKDLKDPKEYLVASLARISATSPGRFPQILDENLESANREALLQLCSSYNFTIV
;
A
#
# COMPACT_ATOMS: atom_id res chain seq x y z
N MET A 1 -0.50 -3.79 13.41
CA MET A 1 -1.07 -2.82 12.44
C MET A 1 -0.01 -2.20 11.54
N LEU A 2 1.16 -1.78 12.03
CA LEU A 2 2.28 -1.39 11.16
C LEU A 2 2.84 -2.60 10.38
N ASP A 3 2.93 -3.75 11.05
CA ASP A 3 3.36 -5.01 10.46
C ASP A 3 2.54 -5.44 9.21
N SER A 4 1.21 -5.29 9.28
CA SER A 4 0.30 -5.53 8.14
C SER A 4 0.46 -4.52 7.00
N ILE A 5 1.01 -3.33 7.26
CA ILE A 5 1.30 -2.33 6.22
C ILE A 5 2.65 -2.64 5.57
N VAL A 6 3.64 -3.10 6.34
CA VAL A 6 4.99 -3.40 5.83
C VAL A 6 5.02 -4.73 5.06
N THR A 7 4.19 -5.70 5.47
CA THR A 7 4.13 -7.03 4.83
C THR A 7 3.88 -6.99 3.31
N PRO A 8 2.93 -6.21 2.77
CA PRO A 8 2.76 -6.06 1.32
C PRO A 8 3.96 -5.46 0.58
N PHE A 9 4.79 -4.66 1.26
CA PHE A 9 5.99 -4.07 0.65
C PHE A 9 7.21 -4.99 0.71
N SER A 10 7.22 -5.95 1.64
CA SER A 10 8.29 -6.95 1.81
C SER A 10 8.07 -8.21 0.94
N ARG A 11 6.83 -8.50 0.54
CA ARG A 11 6.51 -9.65 -0.32
C ARG A 11 6.70 -9.35 -1.83
N PRO A 12 7.14 -10.35 -2.62
CA PRO A 12 7.20 -10.24 -4.08
C PRO A 12 5.79 -10.10 -4.68
N GLU A 13 5.68 -9.47 -5.86
CA GLU A 13 4.38 -9.13 -6.49
C GLU A 13 3.46 -10.32 -6.74
N GLU A 14 4.01 -11.54 -6.82
CA GLU A 14 3.29 -12.79 -7.08
C GLU A 14 2.31 -13.20 -5.95
N ASP A 15 2.44 -12.61 -4.76
CA ASP A 15 1.64 -12.93 -3.57
C ASP A 15 0.51 -11.89 -3.32
N ARG A 16 0.26 -11.00 -4.28
CA ARG A 16 -0.81 -9.99 -4.21
C ARG A 16 -2.18 -10.63 -4.42
N VAL A 17 -3.15 -10.15 -3.63
CA VAL A 17 -4.56 -10.57 -3.70
C VAL A 17 -5.07 -10.36 -5.13
N GLU A 18 -5.75 -11.36 -5.69
CA GLU A 18 -6.42 -11.26 -6.98
C GLU A 18 -7.33 -10.02 -6.98
N GLU A 19 -7.22 -9.19 -8.01
CA GLU A 19 -8.09 -8.02 -8.15
C GLU A 19 -9.54 -8.49 -8.12
N GLU A 20 -10.36 -7.87 -7.26
CA GLU A 20 -11.79 -8.18 -7.24
C GLU A 20 -12.36 -7.98 -8.65
N PRO A 21 -13.12 -8.95 -9.17
CA PRO A 21 -13.65 -8.84 -10.50
C PRO A 21 -14.53 -7.60 -10.59
N GLU A 22 -14.22 -6.75 -11.58
CA GLU A 22 -14.89 -5.47 -11.82
C GLU A 22 -16.39 -5.62 -12.12
N MET A 23 -16.84 -6.86 -12.36
CA MET A 23 -18.22 -7.23 -12.64
C MET A 23 -18.74 -8.30 -11.68
N PRO A 24 -19.99 -8.15 -11.20
CA PRO A 24 -20.77 -9.29 -10.75
C PRO A 24 -20.95 -10.31 -11.88
N ASP A 25 -21.09 -11.59 -11.56
CA ASP A 25 -21.31 -12.67 -12.54
C ASP A 25 -22.71 -12.53 -13.17
N ILE A 26 -22.83 -11.71 -14.22
CA ILE A 26 -24.06 -11.46 -14.95
C ILE A 26 -24.18 -12.57 -16.01
N ALA A 27 -25.16 -13.45 -15.86
CA ALA A 27 -25.46 -14.50 -16.83
C ALA A 27 -25.54 -13.90 -18.25
N GLU A 28 -24.62 -14.31 -19.13
CA GLU A 28 -24.44 -13.82 -20.50
C GLU A 28 -25.73 -13.94 -21.33
N ASN A 29 -26.59 -12.93 -21.27
CA ASN A 29 -27.61 -12.74 -22.28
C ASN A 29 -26.97 -12.00 -23.46
N VAL A 30 -26.36 -12.79 -24.35
CA VAL A 30 -26.05 -12.51 -25.76
C VAL A 30 -25.98 -11.02 -26.17
N GLY A 31 -24.76 -10.48 -26.16
CA GLY A 31 -24.38 -9.31 -26.96
C GLY A 31 -24.49 -7.91 -26.32
N TYR A 32 -25.17 -7.76 -25.18
CA TYR A 32 -25.38 -6.44 -24.55
C TYR A 32 -24.42 -6.11 -23.39
N THR A 33 -23.56 -7.06 -23.01
CA THR A 33 -22.68 -6.95 -21.83
C THR A 33 -21.76 -5.72 -21.91
N ALA A 34 -21.11 -5.47 -23.06
CA ALA A 34 -20.19 -4.34 -23.21
C ALA A 34 -20.87 -2.97 -23.03
N THR A 35 -22.10 -2.81 -23.53
CA THR A 35 -22.87 -1.57 -23.35
C THR A 35 -23.34 -1.37 -21.91
N PHE A 36 -23.68 -2.46 -21.22
CA PHE A 36 -24.06 -2.41 -19.80
C PHE A 36 -22.88 -2.01 -18.92
N VAL A 37 -21.69 -2.58 -19.14
CA VAL A 37 -20.45 -2.21 -18.42
C VAL A 37 -20.14 -0.73 -18.58
N ASN A 38 -20.22 -0.22 -19.81
CA ASN A 38 -20.00 1.21 -20.06
C ASN A 38 -21.02 2.09 -19.33
N LEU A 39 -22.30 1.73 -19.29
CA LEU A 39 -23.32 2.48 -18.55
C LEU A 39 -23.15 2.37 -17.03
N TYR A 40 -22.79 1.19 -16.54
CA TYR A 40 -22.54 0.92 -15.12
C TYR A 40 -21.35 1.75 -14.61
N ASN A 41 -20.29 1.85 -15.42
CA ASN A 41 -19.09 2.61 -15.09
C ASN A 41 -19.12 4.08 -15.55
N ALA A 42 -20.14 4.55 -16.30
CA ALA A 42 -20.21 5.90 -16.87
C ALA A 42 -20.18 7.04 -15.82
N GLY A 43 -20.51 6.75 -14.56
CA GLY A 43 -20.45 7.70 -13.44
C GLY A 43 -19.27 7.48 -12.49
N LYS A 44 -18.47 6.42 -12.68
CA LYS A 44 -17.27 6.18 -11.87
C LYS A 44 -16.16 7.08 -12.40
N ASN A 45 -15.96 8.20 -11.74
CA ASN A 45 -14.69 8.92 -11.84
C ASN A 45 -13.70 8.18 -10.96
N GLU A 46 -12.85 7.34 -11.55
CA GLU A 46 -11.68 6.76 -10.88
C GLU A 46 -10.62 7.84 -10.69
N GLU A 47 -10.97 8.82 -9.87
CA GLU A 47 -10.06 9.85 -9.44
C GLU A 47 -9.23 9.29 -8.28
N ASP A 48 -7.98 8.95 -8.59
CA ASP A 48 -7.01 8.57 -7.58
C ASP A 48 -6.84 9.73 -6.56
N PRO A 49 -7.11 9.51 -5.25
CA PRO A 49 -6.90 10.52 -4.23
C PRO A 49 -5.41 10.82 -3.97
N LEU A 50 -4.50 10.00 -4.48
CA LEU A 50 -3.05 10.06 -4.25
C LEU A 50 -2.25 10.24 -5.55
N LYS A 51 -2.79 11.00 -6.52
CA LYS A 51 -2.15 11.29 -7.82
C LYS A 51 -0.71 11.80 -7.76
N ASP A 52 -0.37 12.53 -6.70
CA ASP A 52 0.97 13.13 -6.53
C ASP A 52 2.00 12.15 -5.94
N LEU A 53 1.56 10.93 -5.56
CA LEU A 53 2.40 9.93 -4.93
C LEU A 53 3.21 9.15 -5.96
N LYS A 54 4.49 9.48 -6.12
CA LYS A 54 5.38 8.78 -7.06
C LYS A 54 5.76 7.36 -6.62
N ASP A 55 6.10 7.20 -5.34
CA ASP A 55 6.52 5.91 -4.81
C ASP A 55 5.90 5.70 -3.41
N PRO A 56 5.06 4.66 -3.24
CA PRO A 56 4.44 4.38 -1.94
C PRO A 56 5.45 3.96 -0.88
N LYS A 57 6.57 3.32 -1.26
CA LYS A 57 7.61 2.89 -0.31
C LYS A 57 8.34 4.10 0.27
N GLU A 58 8.70 5.05 -0.58
CA GLU A 58 9.31 6.31 -0.16
C GLU A 58 8.39 7.08 0.80
N TYR A 59 7.11 7.19 0.46
CA TYR A 59 6.16 7.94 1.28
C TYR A 59 5.94 7.33 2.67
N LEU A 60 5.91 6.00 2.75
CA LEU A 60 5.82 5.30 4.03
C LEU A 60 7.01 5.66 4.93
N VAL A 61 8.22 5.50 4.41
CA VAL A 61 9.45 5.76 5.15
C VAL A 61 9.58 7.24 5.53
N ALA A 62 9.29 8.16 4.61
CA ALA A 62 9.32 9.59 4.86
C ALA A 62 8.31 10.02 5.94
N SER A 63 7.09 9.48 5.88
CA SER A 63 6.05 9.73 6.88
C SER A 63 6.45 9.22 8.26
N LEU A 64 7.03 8.01 8.32
CA LEU A 64 7.49 7.40 9.56
C LEU A 64 8.65 8.21 10.17
N ALA A 65 9.63 8.61 9.37
CA ALA A 65 10.74 9.46 9.81
C ALA A 65 10.25 10.81 10.36
N ARG A 66 9.28 11.44 9.71
CA ARG A 66 8.67 12.71 10.17
C ARG A 66 7.98 12.55 11.53
N ILE A 67 7.23 11.47 11.72
CA ILE A 67 6.57 11.20 13.00
C ILE A 67 7.62 10.91 14.07
N SER A 68 8.65 10.13 13.74
CA SER A 68 9.77 9.83 14.65
C SER A 68 10.46 11.09 15.15
N ALA A 69 10.75 12.02 14.24
CA ALA A 69 11.36 13.31 14.58
C ALA A 69 10.54 14.14 15.57
N THR A 70 9.22 13.92 15.66
CA THR A 70 8.34 14.62 16.60
C THR A 70 8.44 14.07 18.03
N SER A 71 8.85 12.82 18.20
CA SER A 71 9.09 12.21 19.52
C SER A 71 10.32 11.29 19.49
N PRO A 72 11.53 11.86 19.58
CA PRO A 72 12.77 11.11 19.43
C PRO A 72 12.94 10.05 20.53
N GLY A 73 13.55 8.92 20.17
CA GLY A 73 13.92 7.84 21.08
C GLY A 73 12.81 6.87 21.44
N ARG A 74 11.56 7.15 21.07
CA ARG A 74 10.40 6.30 21.40
C ARG A 74 10.08 5.28 20.30
N PHE A 75 10.25 5.67 19.05
CA PHE A 75 9.90 4.83 17.90
C PHE A 75 10.79 3.61 17.69
N PRO A 76 12.11 3.64 17.96
CA PRO A 76 12.94 2.44 17.84
C PRO A 76 12.46 1.28 18.73
N GLN A 77 12.10 1.57 19.99
CA GLN A 77 11.59 0.56 20.93
C GLN A 77 10.22 0.02 20.49
N ILE A 78 9.33 0.90 20.03
CA ILE A 78 8.00 0.50 19.55
C ILE A 78 8.11 -0.39 18.32
N LEU A 79 9.03 -0.10 17.40
CA LEU A 79 9.27 -0.92 16.21
C LEU A 79 9.78 -2.31 16.59
N ASP A 80 10.68 -2.40 17.56
CA ASP A 80 11.21 -3.68 18.05
C ASP A 80 10.14 -4.56 18.72
N GLU A 81 9.19 -3.95 19.42
CA GLU A 81 8.12 -4.69 20.12
C GLU A 81 6.93 -5.07 19.21
N ASN A 82 6.68 -4.30 18.13
CA ASN A 82 5.44 -4.40 17.35
C ASN A 82 5.60 -4.87 15.90
N LEU A 83 6.83 -5.07 15.40
CA LEU A 83 7.07 -5.66 14.08
C LEU A 83 7.70 -7.04 14.18
N GLU A 84 7.34 -7.89 13.21
CA GLU A 84 8.03 -9.14 12.99
C GLU A 84 9.46 -8.88 12.49
N SER A 85 10.42 -9.76 12.83
CA SER A 85 11.85 -9.55 12.56
C SER A 85 12.15 -9.34 11.07
N ALA A 86 11.49 -10.09 10.19
CA ALA A 86 11.64 -9.98 8.74
C ALA A 86 11.15 -8.62 8.20
N ASN A 87 10.00 -8.14 8.69
CA ASN A 87 9.45 -6.85 8.28
C ASN A 87 10.28 -5.69 8.82
N ARG A 88 10.89 -5.83 10.00
CA ARG A 88 11.82 -4.84 10.55
C ARG A 88 13.07 -4.71 9.68
N GLU A 89 13.67 -5.82 9.25
CA GLU A 89 14.83 -5.79 8.36
C GLU A 89 14.50 -5.14 7.02
N ALA A 90 13.36 -5.50 6.42
CA ALA A 90 12.88 -4.89 5.19
C ALA A 90 12.68 -3.37 5.36
N LEU A 91 12.10 -2.93 6.48
CA LEU A 91 11.90 -1.52 6.77
C LEU A 91 13.22 -0.76 6.95
N LEU A 92 14.21 -1.35 7.62
CA LEU A 92 15.55 -0.75 7.76
C LEU A 92 16.29 -0.66 6.42
N GLN A 93 16.14 -1.67 5.55
CA GLN A 93 16.67 -1.64 4.19
C GLN A 93 16.02 -0.52 3.36
N LEU A 94 14.70 -0.35 3.47
CA LEU A 94 13.98 0.75 2.82
C LEU A 94 14.40 2.12 3.36
N CYS A 95 14.57 2.25 4.68
CA CYS A 95 15.11 3.48 5.27
C CYS A 95 16.48 3.83 4.69
N SER A 96 17.33 2.83 4.51
CA SER A 96 18.67 2.99 3.93
C SER A 96 18.61 3.34 2.44
N SER A 97 17.70 2.74 1.66
CA SER A 97 17.59 3.00 0.21
C SER A 97 17.12 4.42 -0.10
N TYR A 98 16.19 4.95 0.69
CA TYR A 98 15.63 6.29 0.51
C TYR A 98 16.32 7.35 1.39
N ASN A 99 17.39 7.01 2.11
CA ASN A 99 18.18 7.89 2.97
C ASN A 99 17.38 8.59 4.10
N PHE A 100 16.46 7.86 4.73
CA PHE A 100 15.73 8.34 5.90
C PHE A 100 16.21 7.67 7.18
N THR A 101 16.15 8.41 8.29
CA THR A 101 16.51 7.91 9.62
C THR A 101 15.33 8.06 10.57
N ILE A 102 15.01 6.96 11.26
CA ILE A 102 14.00 6.92 12.32
C ILE A 102 14.74 7.20 13.64
N VAL A 103 14.44 8.33 14.26
CA VAL A 103 15.12 8.87 15.46
C VAL A 103 14.26 8.72 16.70
#